data_AF-A0A392MEW9-F1
#
_entry.id   AF-A0A392MEW9-F1
#
_cell.length_a   1.000
_cell.length_b   1.000
_cell.length_c   1.000
_cell.angle_alpha   90.00
_cell.angle_beta   90.00
_cell.angle_gamma   90.00
#
_symmetry.space_group_name_H-M   'P 1'
#
loop_
_entity.id
_entity.type
_entity.pdbx_description
1 polymer ?
#
loop_
_entity_poly.entity_id
_entity_poly.type
_entity_poly.pdbx_seq_one_letter_code
_entity_poly.pdbx_strand_id
1 'polypeptide(L)'
;PPIGNDRGAELGTWKEREVKVSGTSWDVNCMDISIAGFGWFSLGLQGEATMKLQTYDGVEITLREPLVLDRAPSPEKPGFWLPKAISEAIGNQTKLEAQRRKKLEDEDTELVGAGSEIAA
;
A
#
# COMPACT_ATOMS: atom_id res chain seq x y z
N PRO A 1 -4.53 -14.53 18.55
CA PRO A 1 -4.14 -14.17 19.93
C PRO A 1 -5.29 -13.42 20.61
N PRO A 2 -5.64 -13.70 21.88
CA PRO A 2 -5.02 -14.67 22.78
C PRO A 2 -5.13 -16.11 22.27
N ILE A 3 -4.22 -17.00 22.70
CA ILE A 3 -4.28 -18.44 22.40
C ILE A 3 -4.87 -19.11 23.63
N GLY A 4 -5.98 -19.84 23.47
CA GLY A 4 -6.71 -20.52 24.54
C GLY A 4 -7.89 -19.69 25.08
N ASN A 5 -9.02 -20.36 25.35
CA ASN A 5 -10.27 -19.72 25.80
C ASN A 5 -10.11 -18.99 27.15
N ASP A 6 -9.27 -19.50 28.03
CA ASP A 6 -9.12 -18.98 29.39
C ASP A 6 -8.41 -17.61 29.40
N ARG A 7 -7.53 -17.37 28.42
CA ARG A 7 -6.74 -16.15 28.33
C ARG A 7 -7.55 -14.93 27.90
N GLY A 8 -8.74 -15.13 27.33
CA GLY A 8 -9.66 -14.04 27.02
C GLY A 8 -10.22 -13.37 28.27
N ALA A 9 -10.47 -14.15 29.33
CA ALA A 9 -11.02 -13.63 30.59
C ALA A 9 -10.02 -12.77 31.37
N GLU A 10 -8.72 -12.96 31.14
CA GLU A 10 -7.64 -12.22 31.80
C GLU A 10 -7.41 -10.82 31.22
N LEU A 11 -7.88 -10.54 30.00
CA LEU A 11 -7.61 -9.28 29.29
C LEU A 11 -8.46 -8.10 29.77
N GLY A 12 -9.42 -8.35 30.67
CA GLY A 12 -10.28 -7.32 31.24
C GLY A 12 -11.51 -7.02 30.38
N THR A 13 -12.09 -5.84 30.60
CA THR A 13 -13.34 -5.43 29.93
C THR A 13 -13.04 -4.64 28.66
N TRP A 14 -13.87 -4.85 27.63
CA TRP A 14 -13.84 -4.01 26.44
C TRP A 14 -14.41 -2.63 26.76
N LYS A 15 -13.68 -1.60 26.34
CA LYS A 15 -14.05 -0.20 26.46
C LYS A 15 -14.17 0.41 25.08
N GLU A 16 -15.33 1.00 24.82
CA GLU A 16 -15.60 1.71 23.57
C GLU A 16 -15.15 3.16 23.67
N ARG A 17 -14.55 3.66 22.59
CA ARG A 17 -14.21 5.06 22.40
C ARG A 17 -14.69 5.53 21.04
N GLU A 18 -15.44 6.62 21.04
CA GLU A 18 -15.87 7.26 19.80
C GLU A 18 -14.80 8.23 19.31
N VAL A 19 -14.51 8.18 18.01
CA VAL A 19 -13.54 9.03 17.33
C VAL A 19 -14.22 9.63 16.10
N LYS A 20 -14.22 10.96 16.02
CA LYS A 20 -14.67 11.69 14.84
C LYS A 20 -13.47 11.97 13.95
N VAL A 21 -13.61 11.67 12.68
CA VAL A 21 -12.54 11.81 11.68
C VAL A 21 -13.10 12.61 10.51
N SER A 22 -12.30 13.53 9.99
CA SER A 22 -12.62 14.30 8.80
C SER A 22 -11.43 14.29 7.86
N GLY A 23 -11.68 14.12 6.56
CA GLY A 23 -10.65 14.16 5.54
C GLY A 23 -11.17 14.73 4.22
N THR A 24 -10.25 15.02 3.32
CA THR A 24 -10.55 15.72 2.05
C THR A 24 -10.36 14.83 0.82
N SER A 25 -9.68 13.68 0.97
CA SER A 25 -9.34 12.77 -0.13
C SER A 25 -9.11 11.35 0.40
N TRP A 26 -9.36 10.37 -0.46
CA TRP A 26 -9.00 8.98 -0.22
C TRP A 26 -7.50 8.69 -0.40
N ASP A 27 -6.79 9.55 -1.16
CA ASP A 27 -5.40 9.37 -1.52
C ASP A 27 -4.41 9.91 -0.47
N VAL A 28 -4.90 10.77 0.42
CA VAL A 28 -4.11 11.43 1.47
C VAL A 28 -4.59 10.98 2.84
N ASN A 29 -3.66 10.60 3.71
CA ASN A 29 -4.02 10.27 5.09
C ASN A 29 -4.42 11.55 5.84
N CYS A 30 -5.49 11.48 6.62
CA CYS A 30 -6.02 12.58 7.42
C CYS A 30 -5.64 12.46 8.91
N MET A 31 -5.54 11.24 9.45
CA MET A 31 -5.17 11.01 10.85
C MET A 31 -4.56 9.62 11.06
N ASP A 32 -3.66 9.51 12.05
CA ASP A 32 -3.21 8.25 12.61
C ASP A 32 -3.95 7.93 13.92
N ILE A 33 -4.37 6.67 14.05
CA ILE A 33 -4.87 6.10 15.30
C ILE A 33 -3.80 5.15 15.84
N SER A 34 -3.19 5.51 16.97
CA SER A 34 -2.19 4.68 17.64
C SER A 34 -2.80 3.96 18.84
N ILE A 35 -2.48 2.67 18.95
CA ILE A 35 -2.89 1.78 20.03
C ILE A 35 -1.63 1.30 20.73
N ALA A 36 -1.50 1.63 22.02
CA ALA A 36 -0.33 1.32 22.81
C ALA A 36 -0.01 -0.19 22.78
N GLY A 37 1.24 -0.54 22.45
CA GLY A 37 1.72 -1.92 22.37
C GLY A 37 1.30 -2.71 21.11
N PHE A 38 0.41 -2.18 20.26
CA PHE A 38 0.00 -2.84 19.02
C PHE A 38 0.53 -2.14 17.76
N GLY A 39 0.64 -0.80 17.80
CA GLY A 39 1.14 0.01 16.70
C GLY A 39 0.18 1.14 16.33
N TRP A 40 0.07 1.45 15.04
CA TRP A 40 -0.85 2.47 14.54
C TRP A 40 -1.35 2.11 13.15
N PHE A 41 -2.48 2.71 12.77
CA PHE A 41 -2.96 2.71 11.40
C PHE A 41 -3.31 4.13 10.96
N SER A 42 -3.06 4.43 9.69
CA SER A 42 -3.35 5.73 9.08
C SER A 42 -4.67 5.66 8.30
N LEU A 43 -5.52 6.66 8.46
CA LEU A 43 -6.83 6.75 7.80
C LEU A 43 -6.79 7.76 6.66
N GLY A 44 -7.25 7.37 5.47
CA GLY A 44 -7.59 8.26 4.36
C GLY A 44 -9.10 8.23 4.17
N LEU A 45 -9.71 9.40 4.00
CA LEU A 45 -11.16 9.61 4.05
C LEU A 45 -11.50 10.87 3.27
N GLN A 46 -12.59 10.85 2.51
CA GLN A 46 -13.21 12.04 1.95
C GLN A 46 -14.56 12.30 2.63
N GLY A 47 -14.66 13.41 3.38
CA GLY A 47 -15.83 13.77 4.17
C GLY A 47 -15.61 13.55 5.68
N GLU A 48 -16.71 13.35 6.40
CA GLU A 48 -16.71 13.13 7.86
C GLU A 48 -17.21 11.72 8.19
N ALA A 49 -16.59 11.10 9.19
CA ALA A 49 -16.97 9.79 9.70
C ALA A 49 -16.88 9.76 11.23
N THR A 50 -17.79 9.02 11.85
CA THR A 50 -17.73 8.71 13.28
C THR A 50 -17.45 7.23 13.43
N MET A 51 -16.35 6.91 14.10
CA MET A 51 -15.86 5.54 14.30
C MET A 51 -15.92 5.18 15.77
N LYS A 52 -16.20 3.90 16.05
CA LYS A 52 -16.14 3.34 17.40
C LYS A 52 -14.97 2.37 17.48
N LEU A 53 -14.00 2.69 18.32
CA LEU A 53 -12.85 1.83 18.58
C LEU A 53 -13.06 1.13 19.92
N GLN A 54 -12.93 -0.19 19.92
CA GLN A 54 -13.01 -1.00 21.13
C GLN A 54 -11.62 -1.55 21.45
N THR A 55 -11.14 -1.26 22.66
CA THR A 55 -9.90 -1.82 23.22
C THR A 55 -10.15 -2.28 24.64
N TYR A 56 -9.25 -3.08 25.21
CA TYR A 56 -9.33 -3.42 26.62
C TYR A 56 -9.13 -2.17 27.49
N ASP A 57 -9.78 -2.13 28.65
CA ASP A 57 -9.58 -1.06 29.62
C ASP A 57 -8.10 -0.97 30.05
N GLY A 58 -7.59 0.25 30.15
CA GLY A 58 -6.17 0.52 30.39
C GLY A 58 -5.29 0.55 29.13
N VAL A 59 -5.77 0.10 27.96
CA VAL A 59 -5.04 0.30 26.69
C VAL A 59 -5.21 1.73 26.22
N GLU A 60 -4.10 2.46 26.10
CA GLU A 60 -4.11 3.84 25.63
C GLU A 60 -4.30 3.92 24.11
N ILE A 61 -5.17 4.85 23.70
CA ILE A 61 -5.41 5.21 22.29
C ILE A 61 -5.04 6.69 22.12
N THR A 62 -4.21 6.97 21.13
CA THR A 62 -3.78 8.34 20.80
C THR A 62 -4.11 8.66 19.36
N LEU A 63 -4.69 9.84 19.17
CA LEU A 63 -4.95 10.43 17.86
C LEU A 63 -3.83 11.41 17.55
N ARG A 64 -3.28 11.37 16.34
CA ARG A 64 -2.16 12.23 15.94
C ARG A 64 -2.16 12.48 14.44
N GLU A 65 -1.33 13.44 14.02
CA GLU A 65 -1.08 13.69 12.60
C GLU A 65 -0.47 12.46 11.90
N PRO A 66 -0.84 12.18 10.64
CA PRO A 66 -0.33 11.03 9.91
C PRO A 66 1.19 11.04 9.78
N LEU A 67 1.85 9.93 10.16
CA LEU A 67 3.28 9.78 9.90
C LEU A 67 3.60 9.44 8.44
N VAL A 68 2.62 8.94 7.70
CA VAL A 68 2.75 8.63 6.27
C VAL A 68 1.78 9.56 5.54
N LEU A 69 2.30 10.58 4.85
CA LEU A 69 1.46 11.56 4.17
C LEU A 69 0.98 11.02 2.81
N ASP A 70 1.88 10.42 2.05
CA ASP A 70 1.60 9.90 0.71
C ASP A 70 1.50 8.38 0.73
N ARG A 71 0.36 7.84 0.31
CA ARG A 71 0.23 6.41 0.03
C ARG A 71 0.89 6.10 -1.31
N ALA A 72 1.53 4.93 -1.41
CA ALA A 72 1.96 4.42 -2.69
C ALA A 72 0.73 4.26 -3.61
N PRO A 73 0.76 4.78 -4.86
CA PRO A 73 -0.38 4.66 -5.80
C PRO A 73 -0.82 3.21 -6.06
N SER A 74 0.11 2.27 -5.87
CA SER A 74 -0.15 0.83 -5.81
C SER A 74 0.50 0.27 -4.54
N PRO A 75 -0.26 0.03 -3.45
CA PRO A 75 0.29 -0.59 -2.25
C PRO A 75 0.77 -2.03 -2.53
N GLU A 76 0.23 -2.66 -3.57
CA GLU A 76 0.56 -4.02 -3.99
C GLU A 76 0.98 -4.01 -5.46
N LYS A 77 2.27 -3.78 -5.73
CA LYS A 77 2.81 -4.10 -7.05
C LYS A 77 2.75 -5.63 -7.23
N PRO A 78 2.31 -6.14 -8.40
CA PRO A 78 2.35 -7.57 -8.69
C PRO A 78 3.74 -8.13 -8.36
N GLY A 79 3.80 -9.10 -7.44
CA GLY A 79 5.04 -9.69 -6.92
C GLY A 79 5.21 -9.59 -5.40
N PHE A 80 4.54 -8.65 -4.71
CA PHE A 80 4.67 -8.51 -3.24
C PHE A 80 4.06 -9.71 -2.48
N TRP A 81 2.96 -10.27 -2.98
CA TRP A 81 2.25 -11.42 -2.38
C TRP A 81 2.29 -12.71 -3.21
N LEU A 82 2.97 -12.69 -4.36
CA LEU A 82 2.99 -13.85 -5.25
C LEU A 82 4.08 -14.83 -4.82
N PRO A 83 3.83 -16.15 -4.81
CA PRO A 83 4.89 -17.15 -4.71
C PRO A 83 6.03 -16.83 -5.66
N LYS A 84 7.28 -16.98 -5.20
CA LYS A 84 8.50 -16.58 -5.93
C LYS A 84 8.50 -17.01 -7.40
N ALA A 85 8.02 -18.21 -7.69
CA ALA A 85 7.91 -18.75 -9.05
C ALA A 85 7.02 -17.89 -9.98
N ILE A 86 5.91 -17.35 -9.48
CA ILE A 86 5.00 -16.51 -10.26
C ILE A 86 5.60 -15.11 -10.43
N SER A 87 6.24 -14.57 -9.39
CA SER A 87 6.93 -13.28 -9.48
C SER A 87 8.08 -13.32 -10.49
N GLU A 88 8.86 -14.41 -10.53
CA GLU A 88 9.94 -14.61 -11.49
C GLU A 88 9.41 -14.78 -12.92
N ALA A 89 8.31 -15.53 -13.11
CA ALA A 89 7.71 -15.72 -14.43
C ALA A 89 7.22 -14.37 -15.03
N ILE A 90 6.51 -13.57 -14.24
CA ILE A 90 6.00 -12.26 -14.67
C ILE A 90 7.17 -11.29 -14.92
N GLY A 91 8.17 -11.28 -14.04
CA GLY A 91 9.37 -10.43 -14.20
C GLY A 91 10.15 -10.75 -15.47
N ASN A 92 10.33 -12.04 -15.77
CA ASN A 92 11.03 -12.49 -16.97
C ASN A 92 10.27 -12.14 -18.26
N GLN A 93 8.95 -12.32 -18.28
CA GLN A 93 8.12 -11.94 -19.43
C GLN A 93 8.22 -10.44 -19.72
N THR A 94 8.10 -9.61 -18.67
CA THR A 94 8.18 -8.14 -18.80
C THR A 94 9.54 -7.70 -19.34
N LYS A 95 10.63 -8.34 -18.89
CA LYS A 95 12.00 -8.06 -19.36
C LYS A 95 12.18 -8.43 -20.83
N LEU A 96 11.64 -9.57 -21.26
CA LEU A 96 11.65 -10.02 -22.66
C LEU A 96 10.88 -9.09 -23.58
N GLU A 97 9.71 -8.61 -23.15
CA GLU A 97 8.90 -7.65 -23.91
C GLU A 97 9.61 -6.30 -24.04
N ALA A 98 10.24 -5.80 -22.98
CA ALA A 98 11.04 -4.57 -23.02
C ALA A 98 12.26 -4.70 -23.95
N GLN A 99 12.93 -5.85 -23.97
CA GLN A 99 14.03 -6.12 -24.91
C GLN A 99 13.56 -6.20 -26.36
N ARG A 100 12.39 -6.79 -26.62
CA ARG A 100 11.81 -6.81 -27.97
C ARG A 100 11.46 -5.40 -28.47
N ARG A 101 10.88 -4.56 -27.61
CA ARG A 101 10.59 -3.17 -27.96
C ARG A 101 11.85 -2.39 -28.29
N LYS A 102 12.91 -2.53 -27.48
CA LYS A 102 14.21 -1.91 -27.79
C LYS A 102 14.80 -2.37 -29.12
N LYS A 103 14.75 -3.68 -29.41
CA LYS A 103 15.25 -4.19 -30.70
C LYS A 103 14.48 -3.64 -31.90
N LEU A 104 13.15 -3.52 -31.78
CA LEU A 104 12.32 -2.93 -32.84
C LEU A 104 12.62 -1.44 -33.02
N GLU A 105 12.85 -0.70 -31.93
CA GLU A 105 13.28 0.71 -31.98
C GLU A 105 14.68 0.89 -32.59
N ASP A 106 15.62 -0.02 -32.27
CA ASP A 106 16.96 -0.03 -32.85
C ASP A 106 16.92 -0.36 -34.35
N GLU A 107 16.08 -1.33 -34.76
CA GLU A 107 15.89 -1.72 -36.17
C GLU A 107 15.22 -0.61 -37.02
N ASP A 108 14.21 0.09 -36.48
CA ASP A 108 13.60 1.25 -37.16
C ASP A 108 14.60 2.41 -37.33
N THR A 109 15.53 2.58 -36.38
CA THR A 109 16.55 3.64 -36.44
C THR A 109 17.62 3.32 -37.49
N GLU A 110 18.00 2.04 -37.66
CA GLU A 110 18.93 1.60 -38.72
C GLU A 110 18.32 1.71 -40.13
N LEU A 111 17.03 1.42 -40.30
CA LEU A 111 16.33 1.56 -41.59
C LEU A 111 16.20 3.02 -42.06
N VAL A 112 16.01 3.96 -41.13
CA VAL A 112 15.99 5.40 -41.43
C VAL A 112 17.39 5.93 -41.78
N GLY A 113 18.44 5.38 -41.14
CA GLY A 113 19.84 5.68 -41.47
C GLY A 113 20.24 5.20 -42.87
N ALA A 114 19.90 3.96 -43.23
CA ALA A 114 20.23 3.40 -44.54
C ALA A 114 19.52 4.09 -45.71
N GLY A 115 18.31 4.61 -45.52
CA GLY A 115 17.59 5.38 -46.54
C GLY A 115 18.24 6.74 -46.88
N SER A 116 19.10 7.26 -46.00
CA SER A 116 19.80 8.54 -46.22
C SER A 116 21.11 8.40 -47.02
N GLU A 117 21.67 7.19 -47.15
CA GLU A 117 22.93 6.95 -47.88
C GLU A 117 22.74 6.61 -49.37
N ILE A 118 21.51 6.32 -49.82
CA ILE A 118 21.22 5.95 -51.23
C ILE A 118 20.85 7.17 -52.11
N ALA A 119 20.86 8.39 -51.54
CA ALA A 119 20.41 9.62 -52.21
C ALA A 119 21.52 10.69 -52.36
N ALA A 120 22.79 10.30 -52.40
CA ALA A 120 23.93 11.21 -52.63
C ALA A 120 24.67 10.89 -53.94
#